data_AF-A0ABD0PB98-F1
#
_entry.id   AF-A0ABD0PB98-F1
#
_cell.length_a   1.000
_cell.length_b   1.000
_cell.length_c   1.000
_cell.angle_alpha   90.00
_cell.angle_beta   90.00
_cell.angle_gamma   90.00
#
_symmetry.space_group_name_H-M   'P 1'
#
loop_
_entity.id
_entity.type
_entity.pdbx_description
1 polymer ?
#
loop_
_entity_poly.entity_id
_entity_poly.type
_entity_poly.pdbx_seq_one_letter_code
_entity_poly.pdbx_strand_id
1 'polypeptide(L)'
;HFSAVLNGPPPTSEADIQEAEHDLDINTAPPEKKEIIAAIMSLINKKAPGQDNLSAELFKADPEIAAKMLLPLFTAIWKEKEIPTDWSEGIIVRIPKNGALS
;
A
#
# COMPACT_ATOMS: atom_id res chain seq x y z
N HIS A 1 -13.95 -20.34 -9.07
CA HIS A 1 -14.83 -19.71 -8.04
C HIS A 1 -14.64 -18.19 -8.01
N PHE A 2 -13.48 -17.64 -7.62
CA PHE A 2 -13.28 -16.18 -7.59
C PHE A 2 -13.09 -15.50 -8.95
N SER A 3 -12.61 -16.17 -9.99
CA SER A 3 -12.38 -15.49 -11.28
C SER A 3 -13.68 -14.94 -11.90
N ALA A 4 -14.82 -15.60 -11.70
CA ALA A 4 -16.11 -15.11 -12.19
C ALA A 4 -16.68 -13.95 -11.35
N VAL A 5 -16.26 -13.82 -10.08
CA VAL A 5 -16.74 -12.78 -9.15
C VAL A 5 -15.85 -11.54 -9.19
N LEU A 6 -14.53 -11.72 -9.34
CA LEU A 6 -13.55 -10.64 -9.28
C LEU A 6 -13.17 -10.07 -10.66
N ASN A 7 -13.41 -10.81 -11.75
CA ASN A 7 -13.07 -10.36 -13.11
C ASN A 7 -14.33 -10.00 -13.90
N GLY A 8 -15.20 -9.16 -13.32
CA GLY A 8 -16.34 -8.59 -14.04
C GLY A 8 -15.87 -7.76 -15.24
N PRO A 9 -16.70 -7.63 -16.30
CA PRO A 9 -16.36 -6.74 -17.41
C PRO A 9 -16.17 -5.31 -16.90
N PRO A 10 -15.25 -4.54 -17.50
CA PRO A 10 -15.05 -3.14 -17.12
C PRO A 10 -16.37 -2.37 -17.28
N PRO A 11 -16.63 -1.37 -16.42
CA PRO A 11 -17.85 -0.58 -16.49
C PRO A 11 -18.00 0.08 -17.86
N THR A 12 -19.23 0.09 -18.38
CA THR A 12 -19.54 0.57 -19.74
C THR A 12 -19.50 2.10 -19.88
N SER A 13 -19.52 2.83 -18.77
CA SER A 13 -19.44 4.28 -18.73
C SER A 13 -18.24 4.72 -17.90
N GLU A 14 -17.57 5.77 -18.35
CA GLU A 14 -16.54 6.44 -17.56
C GLU A 14 -17.17 7.07 -16.30
N ALA A 15 -16.36 7.23 -15.26
CA ALA A 15 -16.77 7.94 -14.06
C ALA A 15 -16.86 9.44 -14.37
N ASP A 16 -18.04 10.02 -14.19
CA ASP A 16 -18.23 11.48 -14.25
C ASP A 16 -17.75 12.09 -12.93
N ILE A 17 -16.47 12.47 -12.88
CA ILE A 17 -15.84 13.09 -11.71
C ILE A 17 -15.93 14.61 -11.88
N GLN A 18 -16.80 15.24 -11.09
CA GLN A 18 -16.92 16.70 -11.06
C GLN A 18 -15.69 17.34 -10.41
N GLU A 19 -15.24 18.48 -10.93
CA GLU A 19 -14.16 19.26 -10.30
C GLU A 19 -14.60 19.74 -8.90
N ALA A 20 -13.66 19.68 -7.96
CA ALA A 20 -13.92 20.18 -6.62
C ALA A 20 -14.10 21.71 -6.65
N GLU A 21 -15.11 22.22 -5.95
CA GLU A 21 -15.34 23.67 -5.85
C GLU A 21 -14.20 24.40 -5.11
N HIS A 22 -13.50 23.70 -4.22
CA HIS A 22 -12.43 24.25 -3.39
C HIS A 22 -11.26 23.27 -3.26
N ASP A 23 -10.05 23.81 -3.37
CA ASP A 23 -8.83 23.07 -3.03
C ASP A 23 -8.72 22.89 -1.52
N LEU A 24 -8.31 21.70 -1.10
CA LEU A 24 -7.99 21.44 0.29
C LEU A 24 -6.63 22.05 0.64
N ASP A 25 -6.53 22.68 1.80
CA ASP A 25 -5.25 23.15 2.36
C ASP A 25 -4.46 21.96 2.92
N ILE A 26 -3.84 21.21 2.01
CA ILE A 26 -3.01 20.04 2.32
C ILE A 26 -1.61 20.19 1.73
N ASN A 27 -0.63 19.63 2.42
CA ASN A 27 0.74 19.60 1.92
C ASN A 27 0.85 18.67 0.70
N THR A 28 1.27 19.22 -0.43
CA THR A 28 1.50 18.48 -1.69
C THR A 28 3.00 18.31 -2.00
N ALA A 29 3.87 18.67 -1.07
CA ALA A 29 5.30 18.41 -1.17
C ALA A 29 5.59 16.90 -1.14
N PRO A 30 6.74 16.45 -1.69
CA PRO A 30 7.16 15.06 -1.58
C PRO A 30 7.27 14.62 -0.12
N PRO A 31 7.05 13.32 0.17
CA PRO A 31 7.12 12.80 1.54
C PRO A 31 8.46 13.08 2.23
N GLU A 32 8.40 13.49 3.48
CA GLU A 32 9.58 13.71 4.31
C GLU A 32 10.00 12.44 5.06
N LYS A 33 11.29 12.35 5.40
CA LYS A 33 11.82 11.25 6.22
C LYS A 33 11.05 11.08 7.54
N LYS A 34 10.64 12.18 8.18
CA LYS A 34 9.91 12.16 9.45
C LYS A 34 8.53 11.53 9.31
N GLU A 35 7.84 11.80 8.21
CA GLU A 35 6.53 11.21 7.91
C GLU A 35 6.66 9.70 7.71
N ILE A 36 7.71 9.27 7.01
CA ILE A 36 8.01 7.84 6.82
C ILE A 36 8.30 7.15 8.15
N ILE A 37 9.10 7.77 9.02
CA ILE A 37 9.37 7.24 10.38
C ILE A 37 8.06 7.10 11.15
N ALA A 38 7.21 8.13 11.15
CA ALA A 38 5.92 8.09 11.82
C ALA A 38 5.02 6.96 11.29
N ALA A 39 5.00 6.77 9.96
CA ALA A 39 4.27 5.68 9.31
C ALA A 39 4.82 4.29 9.68
N ILE A 40 6.14 4.10 9.70
CA ILE A 40 6.77 2.85 10.15
C ILE A 40 6.36 2.54 11.59
N MET A 41 6.40 3.54 12.46
CA MET A 41 6.07 3.36 13.88
C MET A 41 4.59 3.03 14.11
N SER A 42 3.70 3.48 13.21
CA SER A 42 2.26 3.20 13.29
C SER A 42 1.84 1.81 12.78
N LEU A 43 2.73 1.07 12.09
CA LEU A 43 2.44 -0.28 11.61
C LEU A 43 2.01 -1.23 12.75
N ILE A 44 1.17 -2.22 12.46
CA ILE A 44 0.72 -3.18 13.47
C ILE A 44 1.64 -4.40 13.47
N ASN A 45 2.18 -4.75 14.64
CA ASN A 45 3.04 -5.91 14.83
C ASN A 45 2.24 -7.23 14.73
N LYS A 46 2.93 -8.34 14.45
CA LYS A 46 2.41 -9.71 14.34
C LYS A 46 1.38 -9.90 13.23
N LYS A 47 1.36 -9.00 12.25
CA LYS A 47 0.67 -9.23 10.98
C LYS A 47 1.52 -10.15 10.12
N ALA A 48 0.87 -10.96 9.28
CA ALA A 48 1.58 -11.78 8.32
C ALA A 48 2.34 -10.85 7.35
N PRO A 49 3.63 -11.09 7.08
CA PRO A 49 4.36 -10.32 6.07
C PRO A 49 3.80 -10.61 4.67
N GLY A 50 4.13 -9.73 3.72
CA GLY A 50 3.86 -9.97 2.31
C GLY A 50 4.72 -11.11 1.75
N GLN A 51 4.64 -11.32 0.43
CA GLN A 51 5.49 -12.30 -0.27
C GLN A 51 6.98 -11.95 -0.19
N ASP A 52 7.29 -10.67 0.02
CA ASP A 52 8.64 -10.15 0.27
C ASP A 52 9.22 -10.58 1.64
N ASN A 53 8.40 -11.17 2.51
CA ASN A 53 8.74 -11.57 3.86
C ASN A 53 9.19 -10.39 4.76
N LEU A 54 8.85 -9.15 4.40
CA LEU A 54 9.16 -7.96 5.18
C LEU A 54 8.05 -7.72 6.21
N SER A 55 8.39 -7.80 7.49
CA SER A 55 7.43 -7.61 8.58
C SER A 55 7.49 -6.19 9.16
N ALA A 56 6.43 -5.78 9.87
CA ALA A 56 6.41 -4.50 10.57
C ALA A 56 7.57 -4.38 11.59
N GLU A 57 7.92 -5.49 12.25
CA GLU A 57 9.03 -5.55 13.21
C GLU A 57 10.38 -5.29 12.55
N LEU A 58 10.57 -5.73 11.30
CA LEU A 58 11.80 -5.47 10.56
C LEU A 58 12.01 -3.97 10.34
N PHE A 59 10.97 -3.26 9.89
CA PHE A 59 11.06 -1.81 9.69
C PHE A 59 11.20 -1.05 11.03
N LYS A 60 10.57 -1.53 12.09
CA LYS A 60 10.64 -0.92 13.43
C LYS A 60 11.94 -1.20 14.17
N ALA A 61 12.75 -2.17 13.74
CA ALA A 61 14.03 -2.47 14.38
C ALA A 61 15.01 -1.29 14.29
N ASP A 62 15.02 -0.60 13.14
CA ASP A 62 15.72 0.67 12.95
C ASP A 62 14.91 1.57 11.98
N PRO A 63 13.97 2.37 12.50
CA PRO A 63 13.10 3.19 11.67
C PRO A 63 13.87 4.31 10.94
N GLU A 64 15.02 4.74 11.47
CA GLU A 64 15.86 5.77 10.86
C GLU A 64 16.56 5.25 9.60
N ILE A 65 17.11 4.04 9.67
CA ILE A 65 17.69 3.35 8.50
C ILE A 65 16.60 2.98 7.50
N ALA A 66 15.49 2.40 7.97
CA ALA A 66 14.38 2.01 7.11
C ALA A 66 13.82 3.23 6.35
N ALA A 67 13.56 4.35 7.03
CA ALA A 67 13.10 5.58 6.38
C ALA A 67 14.13 6.16 5.41
N LYS A 68 15.43 6.07 5.73
CA LYS A 68 16.50 6.50 4.82
C LYS A 68 16.51 5.67 3.53
N MET A 69 16.26 4.37 3.62
CA MET A 69 16.20 3.48 2.45
C MET A 69 14.93 3.69 1.62
N LEU A 70 13.80 3.98 2.26
CA LEU A 70 12.50 4.16 1.59
C LEU A 70 12.30 5.55 0.98
N LEU A 71 12.94 6.60 1.52
CA LEU A 71 12.75 7.98 1.08
C LEU A 71 12.97 8.19 -0.43
N PRO A 72 14.04 7.68 -1.07
CA PRO A 72 14.23 7.83 -2.51
C PRO A 72 13.09 7.19 -3.32
N LEU A 73 12.59 6.03 -2.90
CA LEU A 73 11.50 5.31 -3.56
C LEU A 73 10.21 6.13 -3.51
N PHE A 74 9.78 6.59 -2.33
CA PHE A 74 8.56 7.39 -2.21
C PHE A 74 8.67 8.75 -2.92
N THR A 75 9.86 9.35 -2.91
CA THR A 75 10.11 10.59 -3.65
C THR A 75 9.98 10.38 -5.16
N ALA A 76 10.48 9.26 -5.68
CA ALA A 76 10.36 8.91 -7.11
C ALA A 76 8.89 8.65 -7.48
N ILE A 77 8.19 7.84 -6.70
CA ILE A 77 6.75 7.55 -6.92
C ILE A 77 5.93 8.85 -6.93
N TRP A 78 6.21 9.78 -6.02
CA TRP A 78 5.51 11.06 -5.97
C TRP A 78 5.77 11.94 -7.20
N LYS A 79 7.02 11.98 -7.68
CA LYS A 79 7.42 12.82 -8.83
C LYS A 79 6.95 12.26 -10.16
N GLU A 80 7.20 10.98 -10.40
CA GLU A 80 6.91 10.31 -11.66
C GLU A 80 5.43 9.89 -11.75
N LYS A 81 4.72 9.83 -10.61
CA LYS A 81 3.33 9.35 -10.51
C LYS A 81 3.16 7.91 -10.98
N GLU A 82 4.22 7.12 -10.91
CA GLU A 82 4.25 5.71 -11.26
C GLU A 82 4.50 4.87 -10.00
N ILE A 83 3.66 3.86 -9.80
CA ILE A 83 3.85 2.88 -8.71
C ILE A 83 4.57 1.64 -9.24
N PRO A 84 5.31 0.91 -8.38
CA PRO A 84 5.87 -0.39 -8.78
C PRO A 84 4.77 -1.35 -9.24
N THR A 85 4.99 -2.08 -10.33
CA THR A 85 4.02 -3.06 -10.86
C THR A 85 3.63 -4.09 -9.81
N ASP A 86 4.59 -4.52 -8.98
CA ASP A 86 4.36 -5.44 -7.86
C ASP A 86 3.26 -4.96 -6.89
N TRP A 87 3.03 -3.65 -6.80
CA TRP A 87 1.98 -3.08 -5.93
C TRP A 87 0.60 -3.07 -6.58
N SER A 88 0.54 -3.26 -7.90
CA SER A 88 -0.72 -3.40 -8.65
C SER A 88 -1.23 -4.85 -8.70
N GLU A 89 -0.41 -5.82 -8.26
CA GLU A 89 -0.76 -7.24 -8.23
C GLU A 89 -1.35 -7.65 -6.87
N GLY A 90 -2.54 -8.27 -6.89
CA GLY A 90 -3.20 -8.78 -5.69
C GLY A 90 -3.12 -10.30 -5.59
N ILE A 91 -2.40 -10.83 -4.59
CA ILE A 91 -2.31 -12.28 -4.35
C ILE A 91 -3.33 -12.71 -3.28
N ILE A 92 -4.18 -13.67 -3.64
CA ILE A 92 -5.22 -14.20 -2.75
C ILE A 92 -4.77 -15.54 -2.18
N VAL A 93 -4.43 -15.58 -0.90
CA VAL A 93 -4.10 -16.80 -0.14
C VAL A 93 -5.31 -17.23 0.69
N ARG A 94 -5.72 -18.50 0.58
CA ARG A 94 -6.82 -19.05 1.38
C ARG A 94 -6.32 -19.52 2.73
N ILE A 95 -6.93 -19.03 3.80
CA ILE A 95 -6.70 -19.51 5.16
C ILE A 95 -7.97 -20.27 5.60
N PRO A 96 -7.91 -21.60 5.81
CA PRO A 96 -9.07 -22.36 6.28
C PRO A 96 -9.43 -21.94 7.71
N LYS A 97 -10.73 -21.82 7.99
CA LYS A 97 -11.21 -21.63 9.36
C LYS A 97 -11.03 -22.94 10.16
N ASN A 98 -10.72 -22.81 11.45
CA ASN A 98 -10.63 -23.96 12.35
C ASN A 98 -11.97 -24.73 12.34
N GLY A 99 -11.91 -26.04 12.01
CA GLY A 99 -13.07 -26.94 11.92
C GLY A 99 -13.40 -27.47 10.51
N ALA A 100 -12.77 -26.95 9.45
CA ALA A 100 -13.01 -27.41 8.07
C ALA A 100 -12.15 -28.61 7.62
N LEU A 101 -11.45 -29.27 8.54
CA LEU A 101 -10.61 -30.44 8.28
C LEU A 101 -11.29 -31.77 8.68
N SER A 102 -12.62 -31.75 8.80
CA SER A 102 -13.44 -32.95 8.99
C SER A 102 -13.76 -33.62 7.66
#